data_AF-B9J9F5-F1
#
_entry.id   AF-B9J9F5-F1
#
_cell.length_a   1.000
_cell.length_b   1.000
_cell.length_c   1.000
_cell.angle_alpha   90.00
_cell.angle_beta   90.00
_cell.angle_gamma   90.00
#
_symmetry.space_group_name_H-M   'P 1'
#
loop_
_entity.id
_entity.type
_entity.pdbx_description
1 polymer ?
#
loop_
_entity_poly.entity_id
_entity_poly.type
_entity_poly.pdbx_seq_one_letter_code
_entity_poly.pdbx_strand_id
1 'polypeptide(L)'
;MSKRFATFNQVPRSFYRPDRIDSRGTSGNVHAMSEPQQPQSPFYDDISDSNERDRYKLHARETYDRIAQLREETFKGHVEYGKWLIASLLAVHGGAVFAISGLKGSVKPEQLPGLIDGAALNLTGIFLTLLAGFFAWLNFQFAQATYTRWQKPEMLYRSDGFPTDLKGAWKVSAAMYVAAVFGIIASLCFVLSSYFVISALKGA
;
A
#
# COMPACT_ATOMS: atom_id res chain seq x y z
N MET A 1 -11.48 -2.05 8.77
CA MET A 1 -10.93 -2.88 7.67
C MET A 1 -9.41 -3.12 7.78
N SER A 2 -8.81 -3.16 9.00
CA SER A 2 -7.34 -3.13 9.20
C SER A 2 -6.74 -4.35 9.92
N LYS A 3 -7.48 -5.47 10.04
CA LYS A 3 -7.02 -6.68 10.76
C LYS A 3 -6.58 -7.85 9.86
N ARG A 4 -6.62 -7.71 8.53
CA ARG A 4 -6.28 -8.79 7.57
C ARG A 4 -4.85 -8.75 6.99
N PHE A 5 -4.03 -7.74 7.34
CA PHE A 5 -2.64 -7.66 6.88
C PHE A 5 -1.60 -8.26 7.84
N ALA A 6 -2.02 -8.75 9.01
CA ALA A 6 -1.11 -9.32 10.01
C ALA A 6 -0.80 -10.83 9.80
N THR A 7 -1.39 -11.48 8.81
CA THR A 7 -1.16 -12.91 8.51
C THR A 7 -0.10 -13.13 7.41
N PHE A 8 0.73 -12.12 7.11
CA PHE A 8 1.65 -12.15 5.97
C PHE A 8 3.06 -12.67 6.30
N ASN A 9 3.35 -13.00 7.56
CA ASN A 9 4.70 -13.41 7.97
C ASN A 9 4.74 -14.65 8.87
N GLN A 10 3.66 -15.44 8.88
CA GLN A 10 3.78 -16.83 9.30
C GLN A 10 4.10 -17.63 8.04
N VAL A 11 5.39 -17.64 7.67
CA VAL A 11 5.97 -18.89 7.16
C VAL A 11 5.43 -19.96 8.12
N PRO A 12 4.76 -21.03 7.64
CA PRO A 12 4.35 -22.09 8.52
C PRO A 12 5.60 -22.51 9.29
N ARG A 13 5.70 -22.14 10.58
CA ARG A 13 6.75 -22.65 11.45
C ARG A 13 6.70 -24.17 11.47
N SER A 14 5.63 -24.79 10.98
CA SER A 14 5.48 -26.21 10.72
C SER A 14 6.46 -26.80 9.70
N PHE A 15 7.21 -26.01 8.91
CA PHE A 15 8.34 -26.55 8.13
C PHE A 15 9.58 -26.78 8.98
N TYR A 16 9.70 -26.10 10.11
CA TYR A 16 10.52 -26.53 11.23
C TYR A 16 9.59 -27.32 12.17
N ARG A 17 9.30 -28.58 11.83
CA ARG A 17 8.97 -29.54 12.90
C ARG A 17 10.33 -29.81 13.57
N PRO A 18 10.67 -29.20 14.72
CA PRO A 18 11.60 -29.91 15.60
C PRO A 18 10.90 -31.26 15.82
N ASP A 19 11.64 -32.33 15.60
CA ASP A 19 11.12 -33.67 15.51
C ASP A 19 9.97 -33.88 16.48
N ARG A 20 8.84 -34.36 15.96
CA ARG A 20 7.83 -34.98 16.80
C ARG A 20 8.53 -36.19 17.40
N ILE A 21 9.22 -35.99 18.51
CA ILE A 21 9.69 -37.04 19.41
C ILE A 21 8.41 -37.77 19.77
N ASP A 22 8.22 -38.94 19.16
CA ASP A 22 7.13 -39.83 19.50
C ASP A 22 7.29 -40.20 20.97
N SER A 23 6.52 -39.52 21.82
CA SER A 23 6.46 -39.74 23.25
C SER A 23 5.65 -41.00 23.57
N ARG A 24 6.06 -42.14 23.00
CA ARG A 24 5.62 -43.48 23.45
C ARG A 24 6.81 -44.22 24.04
N GLY A 25 7.09 -43.85 25.29
CA GLY A 25 7.48 -44.78 26.35
C GLY A 25 8.72 -45.63 26.12
N THR A 26 9.87 -45.09 26.49
CA THR A 26 10.91 -45.86 27.19
C THR A 26 11.57 -44.94 28.22
N SER A 27 11.21 -45.15 29.49
CA SER A 27 11.92 -44.59 30.64
C SER A 27 13.30 -45.25 30.71
N GLY A 28 14.27 -44.62 30.07
CA GLY A 28 15.67 -45.01 30.13
C GLY A 28 16.51 -43.76 29.91
N ASN A 29 17.39 -43.45 30.87
CA ASN A 29 18.35 -42.35 30.85
C ASN A 29 18.85 -42.01 29.45
N VAL A 30 18.29 -40.98 28.83
CA VAL A 30 18.82 -40.39 27.60
C VAL A 30 19.71 -39.24 28.02
N HIS A 31 21.02 -39.50 28.00
CA HIS A 31 22.03 -38.45 27.88
C HIS A 31 21.51 -37.44 26.85
N ALA A 32 21.25 -36.21 27.27
CA ALA A 32 20.96 -35.09 26.39
C ALA A 32 22.20 -34.82 25.54
N MET A 33 22.38 -35.61 24.49
CA MET A 33 23.25 -35.30 23.38
C MET A 33 22.53 -34.18 22.64
N SER A 34 22.77 -32.93 23.07
CA SER A 34 22.49 -31.78 22.25
C SER A 34 23.25 -32.00 20.95
N GLU A 35 22.56 -32.49 19.92
CA GLU A 35 23.11 -32.58 18.58
C GLU A 35 23.69 -31.18 18.29
N PRO A 36 24.99 -31.08 18.00
CA PRO A 36 25.56 -29.78 17.66
C PRO A 36 24.75 -29.28 16.47
N GLN A 37 24.00 -28.19 16.67
CA GLN A 37 23.35 -27.47 15.57
C GLN A 37 24.48 -27.17 14.60
N GLN A 38 24.60 -28.00 13.56
CA GLN A 38 25.60 -27.76 12.53
C GLN A 38 25.31 -26.35 12.03
N PRO A 39 26.33 -25.49 11.90
CA PRO A 39 26.13 -24.14 11.41
C PRO A 39 25.42 -24.29 10.05
N GLN A 40 24.12 -23.97 10.02
CA GLN A 40 23.32 -24.11 8.81
C GLN A 40 24.04 -23.31 7.75
N SER A 41 24.59 -24.00 6.75
CA SER A 41 25.23 -23.30 5.67
C SER A 41 24.22 -22.32 5.08
N PRO A 42 24.63 -21.07 4.80
CA PRO A 42 23.75 -20.11 4.18
C PRO A 42 23.31 -20.55 2.77
N PHE A 43 23.94 -21.55 2.15
CA PHE A 43 23.60 -22.05 0.82
C PHE A 43 22.77 -23.33 0.90
N TYR A 44 21.71 -23.45 0.09
CA TYR A 44 20.89 -24.68 0.10
C TYR A 44 21.59 -25.88 -0.52
N ASP A 45 22.64 -25.68 -1.33
CA ASP A 45 23.34 -26.79 -1.98
C ASP A 45 24.05 -27.66 -0.95
N ASP A 46 24.33 -27.08 0.22
CA ASP A 46 24.94 -27.74 1.37
C ASP A 46 23.91 -28.50 2.25
N ILE A 47 22.61 -28.43 1.92
CA ILE A 47 21.58 -29.27 2.55
C ILE A 47 21.81 -30.72 2.11
N SER A 48 22.09 -31.60 3.06
CA SER A 48 22.41 -33.00 2.82
C SER A 48 21.22 -33.80 2.28
N ASP A 49 19.99 -33.52 2.75
CA ASP A 49 18.77 -34.13 2.23
C ASP A 49 18.36 -33.51 0.89
N SER A 50 18.45 -34.30 -0.17
CA SER A 50 17.97 -33.92 -1.51
C SER A 50 16.50 -33.50 -1.54
N ASN A 51 15.62 -34.15 -0.76
CA ASN A 51 14.19 -33.84 -0.77
C ASN A 51 13.89 -32.50 -0.09
N GLU A 52 14.62 -32.18 0.99
CA GLU A 52 14.52 -30.88 1.64
C GLU A 52 15.04 -29.76 0.73
N ARG A 53 16.19 -29.97 0.08
CA ARG A 53 16.76 -29.03 -0.88
C ARG A 53 15.81 -28.72 -2.03
N ASP A 54 15.17 -29.72 -2.62
CA ASP A 54 14.24 -29.53 -3.74
C ASP A 54 12.96 -28.80 -3.31
N ARG A 55 12.44 -29.11 -2.11
CA ARG A 55 11.31 -28.36 -1.50
C ARG A 55 11.66 -26.90 -1.26
N TYR A 56 12.86 -26.64 -0.74
CA TYR A 56 13.35 -25.28 -0.53
C TYR A 56 13.43 -24.52 -1.86
N LYS A 57 14.07 -25.11 -2.89
CA LYS A 57 14.20 -24.51 -4.23
C LYS A 57 12.84 -24.12 -4.81
N LEU A 58 11.86 -25.03 -4.72
CA LEU A 58 10.50 -24.78 -5.19
C LEU A 58 9.87 -23.59 -4.43
N HIS A 59 9.93 -23.61 -3.10
CA HIS A 59 9.32 -22.57 -2.28
C HIS A 59 9.95 -21.19 -2.49
N ALA A 60 11.29 -21.13 -2.57
CA ALA A 60 12.03 -19.90 -2.84
C ALA A 60 11.65 -19.30 -4.20
N ARG A 61 11.55 -20.16 -5.24
CA ARG A 61 11.14 -19.74 -6.58
C ARG A 61 9.71 -19.21 -6.61
N GLU A 62 8.76 -19.94 -6.02
CA GLU A 62 7.36 -19.51 -5.93
C GLU A 62 7.22 -18.17 -5.18
N THR A 63 7.98 -18.00 -4.09
CA THR A 63 7.98 -16.76 -3.31
C THR A 63 8.56 -15.60 -4.13
N TYR A 64 9.66 -15.83 -4.84
CA TYR A 64 10.27 -14.85 -5.73
C TYR A 64 9.30 -14.38 -6.81
N ASP A 65 8.73 -15.35 -7.53
CA ASP A 65 7.81 -15.11 -8.65
C ASP A 65 6.54 -14.41 -8.16
N ARG A 66 6.01 -14.81 -7.00
CA ARG A 66 4.85 -14.16 -6.39
C ARG A 66 5.11 -12.70 -6.00
N ILE A 67 6.27 -12.39 -5.41
CA ILE A 67 6.62 -10.99 -5.06
C ILE A 67 6.73 -10.15 -6.34
N ALA A 68 7.32 -10.69 -7.40
CA ALA A 68 7.44 -10.02 -8.69
C ALA A 68 6.06 -9.73 -9.31
N GLN A 69 5.16 -10.73 -9.31
CA GLN A 69 3.78 -10.60 -9.79
C GLN A 69 2.99 -9.56 -8.99
N LEU A 70 3.01 -9.64 -7.65
CA LEU A 70 2.32 -8.69 -6.78
C LEU A 70 2.79 -7.26 -7.02
N ARG A 71 4.09 -7.04 -7.24
CA ARG A 71 4.63 -5.71 -7.58
C ARG A 71 4.02 -5.18 -8.87
N GLU A 72 3.94 -6.01 -9.91
CA GLU A 72 3.41 -5.61 -11.21
C GLU A 72 1.90 -5.35 -11.16
N GLU A 73 1.14 -6.24 -10.54
CA GLU A 73 -0.32 -6.13 -10.40
C GLU A 73 -0.72 -4.89 -9.58
N THR A 74 -0.03 -4.67 -8.46
CA THR A 74 -0.26 -3.52 -7.58
C THR A 74 0.02 -2.21 -8.32
N PHE A 75 1.11 -2.16 -9.10
CA PHE A 75 1.47 -0.98 -9.88
C PHE A 75 0.44 -0.67 -10.97
N LYS A 76 0.07 -1.68 -11.78
CA LYS A 76 -0.91 -1.52 -12.86
C LYS A 76 -2.27 -1.08 -12.34
N GLY A 77 -2.77 -1.74 -11.29
CA GLY A 77 -4.05 -1.42 -10.69
C GLY A 77 -4.10 0.02 -10.16
N HIS A 78 -3.16 0.39 -9.29
CA HIS A 78 -3.22 1.71 -8.64
C HIS A 78 -2.96 2.88 -9.59
N VAL A 79 -2.11 2.73 -10.60
CA VAL A 79 -1.85 3.79 -11.58
C VAL A 79 -3.09 4.07 -12.42
N GLU A 80 -3.76 3.03 -12.92
CA GLU A 80 -4.96 3.22 -13.75
C GLU A 80 -6.11 3.82 -12.94
N TYR A 81 -6.45 3.27 -11.78
CA TYR A 81 -7.52 3.82 -10.94
C TYR A 81 -7.19 5.25 -10.44
N GLY A 82 -5.93 5.50 -10.04
CA GLY A 82 -5.49 6.81 -9.56
C GLY A 82 -5.60 7.90 -10.62
N LYS A 83 -5.24 7.60 -11.87
CA LYS A 83 -5.38 8.51 -13.02
C LYS A 83 -6.83 8.95 -13.21
N TRP A 84 -7.77 8.00 -13.24
CA TRP A 84 -9.19 8.30 -13.42
C TRP A 84 -9.79 9.07 -12.23
N LEU A 85 -9.36 8.76 -11.01
CA LEU A 85 -9.81 9.46 -9.81
C LEU A 85 -9.37 10.93 -9.81
N ILE A 86 -8.09 11.20 -10.08
CA ILE A 86 -7.55 12.58 -10.16
C ILE A 86 -8.22 13.35 -11.30
N ALA A 87 -8.36 12.74 -12.47
CA ALA A 87 -9.02 13.37 -13.62
C ALA A 87 -10.47 13.75 -13.28
N SER A 88 -11.21 12.86 -12.61
CA SER A 88 -12.59 13.11 -12.21
C SER A 88 -12.71 14.26 -11.20
N LEU A 89 -11.84 14.29 -10.18
CA LEU A 89 -11.83 15.38 -9.18
C LEU A 89 -11.48 16.74 -9.82
N LEU A 90 -10.45 16.77 -10.68
CA LEU A 90 -10.06 17.98 -11.41
C LEU A 90 -11.19 18.44 -12.34
N ALA A 91 -11.85 17.52 -13.04
CA ALA A 91 -12.97 17.85 -13.92
C ALA A 91 -14.16 18.43 -13.15
N VAL A 92 -14.51 17.85 -11.99
CA VAL A 92 -15.61 18.33 -11.14
C VAL A 92 -15.33 19.73 -10.60
N HIS A 93 -14.16 19.95 -9.99
CA HIS A 93 -13.82 21.27 -9.46
C HIS A 93 -13.59 22.31 -10.57
N GLY A 94 -12.90 21.94 -11.65
CA GLY A 94 -12.69 22.82 -12.81
C GLY A 94 -13.99 23.21 -13.50
N GLY A 95 -14.89 22.24 -13.69
CA GLY A 95 -16.23 22.48 -14.23
C GLY A 95 -17.07 23.39 -13.33
N ALA A 96 -16.97 23.23 -12.00
CA ALA A 96 -17.64 24.11 -11.05
C ALA A 96 -17.13 25.55 -11.13
N VAL A 97 -15.81 25.76 -11.18
CA VAL A 97 -15.22 27.11 -11.34
C VAL A 97 -15.68 27.75 -12.65
N PHE A 98 -15.67 26.99 -13.74
CA PHE A 98 -16.14 27.44 -15.04
C PHE A 98 -17.63 27.86 -15.00
N ALA A 99 -18.48 27.02 -14.41
CA ALA A 99 -19.91 27.30 -14.27
C ALA A 99 -20.18 28.55 -13.41
N ILE A 100 -19.52 28.67 -12.24
CA ILE A 100 -19.64 29.85 -11.36
C ILE A 100 -19.20 31.13 -12.09
N SER A 101 -18.12 31.06 -12.87
CA SER A 101 -17.63 32.19 -13.65
C SER A 101 -18.64 32.66 -14.70
N GLY A 102 -19.40 31.72 -15.28
CA GLY A 102 -20.47 32.01 -16.23
C GLY A 102 -21.65 32.79 -15.62
N LEU A 103 -21.87 32.70 -14.30
CA LEU A 103 -22.97 33.40 -13.61
C LEU A 103 -22.68 34.90 -13.36
N LYS A 104 -21.42 35.35 -13.51
CA LYS A 104 -20.99 36.71 -13.14
C LYS A 104 -21.83 37.83 -13.77
N GLY A 105 -22.33 37.64 -14.99
CA GLY A 105 -23.13 38.65 -15.70
C GLY A 105 -24.63 38.65 -15.37
N SER A 106 -25.13 37.64 -14.66
CA SER A 106 -26.57 37.42 -14.43
C SER A 106 -26.98 37.59 -12.97
N VAL A 107 -26.03 37.92 -12.09
CA VAL A 107 -26.24 38.00 -10.63
C VAL A 107 -26.18 39.44 -10.14
N LYS A 108 -26.93 39.73 -9.07
CA LYS A 108 -26.90 41.02 -8.38
C LYS A 108 -25.59 41.17 -7.59
N PRO A 109 -25.11 42.39 -7.32
CA PRO A 109 -23.87 42.63 -6.56
C PRO A 109 -23.84 41.93 -5.19
N GLU A 110 -24.99 41.80 -4.53
CA GLU A 110 -25.11 41.20 -3.20
C GLU A 110 -24.86 39.67 -3.21
N GLN A 111 -24.95 39.03 -4.38
CA GLN A 111 -24.74 37.58 -4.55
C GLN A 111 -23.27 37.23 -4.83
N LEU A 112 -22.46 38.21 -5.25
CA LEU A 112 -21.06 38.01 -5.63
C LEU A 112 -20.21 37.38 -4.51
N PRO A 113 -20.33 37.78 -3.23
CA PRO A 113 -19.51 37.19 -2.17
C PRO A 113 -19.63 35.66 -2.08
N GLY A 114 -20.87 35.12 -2.09
CA GLY A 114 -21.06 33.67 -1.99
C GLY A 114 -20.61 32.90 -3.23
N LEU A 115 -20.65 33.51 -4.42
CA LEU A 115 -20.06 32.95 -5.64
C LEU A 115 -18.53 32.91 -5.57
N ILE A 116 -17.91 33.97 -5.02
CA ILE A 116 -16.46 34.05 -4.81
C ILE A 116 -16.02 32.98 -3.81
N ASP A 117 -16.72 32.82 -2.68
CA ASP A 117 -16.43 31.79 -1.68
C ASP A 117 -16.57 30.38 -2.28
N GLY A 118 -17.62 30.16 -3.07
CA GLY A 118 -17.82 28.92 -3.83
C GLY A 118 -16.68 28.62 -4.80
N ALA A 119 -16.20 29.62 -5.54
CA ALA A 119 -15.07 29.48 -6.45
C ALA A 119 -13.75 29.20 -5.69
N ALA A 120 -13.51 29.90 -4.59
CA ALA A 120 -12.33 29.73 -3.73
C ALA A 120 -12.25 28.31 -3.14
N LEU A 121 -13.39 27.75 -2.72
CA LEU A 121 -13.46 26.36 -2.25
C LEU A 121 -13.12 25.35 -3.36
N ASN A 122 -13.55 25.58 -4.60
CA ASN A 122 -13.18 24.68 -5.70
C ASN A 122 -11.70 24.80 -6.08
N LEU A 123 -11.12 26.01 -6.08
CA LEU A 123 -9.69 26.19 -6.27
C LEU A 123 -8.87 25.48 -5.17
N THR A 124 -9.34 25.57 -3.92
CA THR A 124 -8.77 24.81 -2.80
C THR A 124 -8.88 23.31 -3.04
N GLY A 125 -10.04 22.82 -3.51
CA GLY A 125 -10.24 21.42 -3.88
C GLY A 125 -9.31 20.92 -4.99
N ILE A 126 -9.04 21.73 -6.02
CA ILE A 126 -8.04 21.44 -7.06
C ILE A 126 -6.66 21.28 -6.44
N PHE A 127 -6.24 22.23 -5.61
CA PHE A 127 -4.94 22.17 -4.95
C PHE A 127 -4.79 20.91 -4.06
N LEU A 128 -5.80 20.59 -3.26
CA LEU A 128 -5.83 19.39 -2.43
C LEU A 128 -5.82 18.11 -3.27
N THR A 129 -6.49 18.09 -4.43
CA THR A 129 -6.45 16.97 -5.39
C THR A 129 -5.03 16.75 -5.92
N LEU A 130 -4.30 17.82 -6.24
CA LEU A 130 -2.90 17.72 -6.67
C LEU A 130 -2.00 17.21 -5.54
N LEU A 131 -2.22 17.66 -4.30
CA LEU A 131 -1.51 17.12 -3.13
C LEU A 131 -1.83 15.63 -2.92
N ALA A 132 -3.08 15.22 -3.05
CA ALA A 132 -3.47 13.80 -2.98
C ALA A 132 -2.72 12.97 -4.04
N GLY A 133 -2.66 13.46 -5.28
CA GLY A 133 -1.88 12.83 -6.35
C GLY A 133 -0.38 12.76 -6.05
N PHE A 134 0.21 13.83 -5.49
CA PHE A 134 1.62 13.85 -5.09
C PHE A 134 1.93 12.82 -3.99
N PHE A 135 1.09 12.72 -2.96
CA PHE A 135 1.27 11.70 -1.91
C PHE A 135 1.01 10.27 -2.39
N ALA A 136 0.10 10.08 -3.34
CA ALA A 136 -0.07 8.80 -4.02
C ALA A 136 1.19 8.42 -4.83
N TRP A 137 1.82 9.38 -5.50
CA TRP A 137 3.08 9.15 -6.19
C TRP A 137 4.22 8.80 -5.21
N LEU A 138 4.34 9.50 -4.08
CA LEU A 138 5.31 9.16 -3.03
C LEU A 138 5.06 7.76 -2.44
N ASN A 139 3.80 7.37 -2.28
CA ASN A 139 3.43 6.02 -1.87
C ASN A 139 4.00 4.97 -2.85
N PHE A 140 3.93 5.21 -4.17
CA PHE A 140 4.53 4.32 -5.17
C PHE A 140 6.06 4.27 -5.06
N GLN A 141 6.73 5.40 -4.84
CA GLN A 141 8.18 5.43 -4.64
C GLN A 141 8.60 4.58 -3.43
N PHE A 142 7.88 4.69 -2.31
CA PHE A 142 8.14 3.88 -1.14
C PHE A 142 7.83 2.39 -1.35
N ALA A 143 6.71 2.08 -2.02
CA ALA A 143 6.34 0.70 -2.33
C ALA A 143 7.38 0.04 -3.24
N GLN A 144 7.83 0.74 -4.30
CA GLN A 144 8.87 0.26 -5.19
C GLN A 144 10.18 -0.01 -4.43
N ALA A 145 10.62 0.93 -3.57
CA ALA A 145 11.82 0.73 -2.77
C ALA A 145 11.70 -0.47 -1.82
N THR A 146 10.52 -0.71 -1.24
CA THR A 146 10.25 -1.88 -0.40
C THR A 146 10.27 -3.18 -1.20
N TYR A 147 9.58 -3.24 -2.34
CA TYR A 147 9.56 -4.46 -3.17
C TYR A 147 10.93 -4.80 -3.73
N THR A 148 11.73 -3.81 -4.15
CA THR A 148 13.11 -4.04 -4.59
C THR A 148 13.98 -4.63 -3.48
N ARG A 149 13.77 -4.23 -2.23
CA ARG A 149 14.49 -4.81 -1.07
C ARG A 149 14.03 -6.22 -0.73
N TRP A 150 12.77 -6.55 -1.01
CA TRP A 150 12.21 -7.89 -0.76
C TRP A 150 12.54 -8.87 -1.90
N GLN A 151 12.69 -8.38 -3.13
CA GLN A 151 12.99 -9.18 -4.32
C GLN A 151 14.50 -9.39 -4.50
N LYS A 152 15.16 -9.96 -3.50
CA LYS A 152 16.58 -10.29 -3.57
C LYS A 152 16.80 -11.58 -4.37
N PRO A 153 17.69 -11.59 -5.38
CA PRO A 153 18.01 -12.82 -6.11
C PRO A 153 18.68 -13.86 -5.19
N GLU A 154 19.28 -13.42 -4.09
CA GLU A 154 19.89 -14.28 -3.07
C GLU A 154 18.95 -15.36 -2.52
N MET A 155 17.64 -15.10 -2.47
CA MET A 155 16.64 -16.08 -2.04
C MET A 155 16.66 -17.36 -2.91
N LEU A 156 17.14 -17.28 -4.16
CA LEU A 156 17.22 -18.41 -5.08
C LEU A 156 18.45 -19.30 -4.89
N TYR A 157 19.35 -18.96 -3.96
CA TYR A 157 20.54 -19.77 -3.65
C TYR A 157 20.93 -19.76 -2.17
N ARG A 158 20.33 -18.90 -1.35
CA ARG A 158 20.64 -18.75 0.08
C ARG A 158 19.42 -18.86 1.00
N SER A 159 19.56 -19.67 2.04
CA SER A 159 18.57 -19.89 3.11
C SER A 159 18.27 -18.62 3.92
N ASP A 160 19.24 -17.73 4.08
CA ASP A 160 19.14 -16.47 4.81
C ASP A 160 18.68 -15.27 3.96
N GLY A 161 18.39 -15.49 2.68
CA GLY A 161 18.03 -14.43 1.73
C GLY A 161 16.59 -13.90 1.86
N PHE A 162 15.73 -14.55 2.65
CA PHE A 162 14.33 -14.15 2.79
C PHE A 162 14.18 -12.79 3.48
N PRO A 163 13.19 -11.97 3.08
CA PRO A 163 12.95 -10.68 3.69
C PRO A 163 12.47 -10.84 5.15
N THR A 164 13.36 -10.60 6.10
CA THR A 164 13.05 -10.62 7.54
C THR A 164 12.61 -9.24 8.07
N ASP A 165 12.93 -8.17 7.33
CA ASP A 165 12.74 -6.81 7.79
C ASP A 165 11.51 -6.15 7.16
N LEU A 166 10.56 -5.76 8.02
CA LEU A 166 9.41 -4.92 7.67
C LEU A 166 9.69 -3.43 7.85
N LYS A 167 10.93 -3.03 8.21
CA LYS A 167 11.33 -1.63 8.36
C LYS A 167 11.10 -0.87 7.06
N GLY A 168 10.20 0.12 7.14
CA GLY A 168 9.83 0.99 6.03
C GLY A 168 8.45 0.74 5.45
N ALA A 169 7.80 -0.40 5.76
CA ALA A 169 6.43 -0.66 5.33
C ALA A 169 5.43 0.40 5.84
N TRP A 170 5.71 0.99 7.00
CA TRP A 170 4.89 2.07 7.57
C TRP A 170 4.85 3.34 6.69
N LYS A 171 5.91 3.63 5.91
CA LYS A 171 5.98 4.81 5.04
C LYS A 171 4.98 4.71 3.89
N VAL A 172 4.82 3.51 3.35
CA VAL A 172 3.81 3.19 2.33
C VAL A 172 2.42 3.50 2.91
N SER A 173 2.08 2.91 4.06
CA SER A 173 0.79 3.15 4.71
C SER A 173 0.55 4.63 5.03
N ALA A 174 1.55 5.34 5.55
CA ALA A 174 1.43 6.75 5.89
C ALA A 174 1.10 7.62 4.65
N ALA A 175 1.85 7.47 3.56
CA ALA A 175 1.63 8.23 2.33
C ALA A 175 0.24 7.94 1.73
N MET A 176 -0.22 6.69 1.79
CA MET A 176 -1.57 6.29 1.36
C MET A 176 -2.67 7.01 2.16
N TYR A 177 -2.57 7.01 3.49
CA TYR A 177 -3.58 7.67 4.33
C TYR A 177 -3.58 9.18 4.15
N VAL A 178 -2.42 9.81 4.02
CA VAL A 178 -2.31 11.24 3.75
C VAL A 178 -2.96 11.60 2.40
N ALA A 179 -2.69 10.82 1.34
CA ALA A 179 -3.34 11.00 0.04
C ALA A 179 -4.87 10.89 0.14
N ALA A 180 -5.37 9.88 0.85
CA ALA A 180 -6.81 9.67 1.05
C ALA A 180 -7.47 10.84 1.82
N VAL A 181 -6.82 11.35 2.87
CA VAL A 181 -7.31 12.50 3.63
C VAL A 181 -7.43 13.73 2.74
N PHE A 182 -6.41 14.04 1.92
CA PHE A 182 -6.49 15.17 0.99
C PHE A 182 -7.62 15.01 -0.04
N GLY A 183 -7.83 13.81 -0.59
CA GLY A 183 -8.94 13.54 -1.51
C GLY A 183 -10.32 13.68 -0.86
N ILE A 184 -10.47 13.27 0.41
CA ILE A 184 -11.70 13.46 1.17
C ILE A 184 -11.96 14.95 1.44
N ILE A 185 -10.94 15.70 1.87
CA ILE A 185 -11.09 17.15 2.13
C ILE A 185 -11.44 17.87 0.83
N ALA A 186 -10.79 17.53 -0.30
CA ALA A 186 -11.14 18.09 -1.61
C ALA A 186 -12.62 17.86 -1.96
N SER A 187 -13.12 16.64 -1.73
CA SER A 187 -14.53 16.31 -1.95
C SER A 187 -15.48 17.12 -1.06
N LEU A 188 -15.11 17.34 0.21
CA LEU A 188 -15.87 18.21 1.11
C LEU A 188 -15.88 19.67 0.66
N CYS A 189 -14.78 20.18 0.09
CA CYS A 189 -14.75 21.52 -0.49
C CYS A 189 -15.77 21.68 -1.62
N PHE A 190 -16.00 20.65 -2.44
CA PHE A 190 -17.04 20.68 -3.49
C PHE A 190 -18.46 20.78 -2.91
N VAL A 191 -18.76 20.00 -1.86
CA VAL A 191 -20.07 20.03 -1.18
C VAL A 191 -20.31 21.39 -0.53
N LEU A 192 -19.31 21.91 0.18
CA LEU A 192 -19.39 23.24 0.81
C LEU A 192 -19.54 24.34 -0.25
N SER A 193 -18.79 24.26 -1.35
CA SER A 193 -18.93 25.21 -2.47
C SER A 193 -20.37 25.24 -3.01
N SER A 194 -20.97 24.06 -3.19
CA SER A 194 -22.36 23.94 -3.64
C SER A 194 -23.33 24.63 -2.67
N TYR A 195 -23.11 24.50 -1.36
CA TYR A 195 -23.91 25.19 -0.35
C TYR A 195 -23.81 26.73 -0.45
N PHE A 196 -22.59 27.28 -0.59
CA PHE A 196 -22.40 28.74 -0.73
C PHE A 196 -23.06 29.28 -2.00
N VAL A 197 -22.87 28.60 -3.14
CA VAL A 197 -23.48 29.00 -4.41
C VAL A 197 -25.01 28.98 -4.33
N ILE A 198 -25.60 27.90 -3.81
CA ILE A 198 -27.06 27.79 -3.68
C ILE A 198 -27.61 28.85 -2.71
N SER A 199 -26.93 29.09 -1.59
CA SER A 199 -27.36 30.08 -0.60
C SER A 199 -27.32 31.50 -1.17
N ALA A 200 -26.28 31.84 -1.94
CA ALA A 200 -26.18 33.13 -2.62
C ALA A 200 -27.27 33.34 -3.69
N LEU A 201 -27.67 32.27 -4.37
CA LEU A 201 -28.73 32.31 -5.38
C LEU A 201 -30.13 32.38 -4.76
N LYS A 202 -30.37 31.73 -3.62
CA LYS A 202 -31.66 31.75 -2.90
C LYS A 202 -31.90 33.03 -2.10
N GLY A 203 -30.84 33.67 -1.61
CA GLY A 203 -30.92 34.90 -0.83
C GLY A 203 -31.24 36.16 -1.64
N ALA A 204 -31.61 36.02 -2.92
CA ALA A 204 -31.84 37.11 -3.88
C ALA A 204 -33.27 37.19 -4.37
#